data_AF-A0A967GYZ5-F1
#
_entry.id   AF-A0A967GYZ5-F1
#
_cell.length_a   1.000
_cell.length_b   1.000
_cell.length_c   1.000
_cell.angle_alpha   90.00
_cell.angle_beta   90.00
_cell.angle_gamma   90.00
#
_symmetry.space_group_name_H-M   'P 1'
#
loop_
_entity.id
_entity.type
_entity.pdbx_description
1 polymer ?
#
loop_
_entity_poly.entity_id
_entity_poly.type
_entity_poly.pdbx_seq_one_letter_code
_entity_poly.pdbx_strand_id
1 'polypeptide(L)' 'MGSHVMRIHATGGPEVLEWEEVEVPAPGPGEVVVAQTAIGLNFIDVYHRTG' A
#
# COMPACT_ATOMS: atom_id res chain seq x y z
N MET A 1 -12.50 1.05 10.18
CA MET A 1 -11.32 1.34 11.04
C MET A 1 -10.26 1.93 10.13
N GLY A 2 -9.61 3.01 10.54
CA GLY A 2 -8.54 3.62 9.74
C GLY A 2 -7.29 2.73 9.72
N SER A 3 -6.54 2.76 8.63
CA SER A 3 -5.21 2.18 8.49
C SER A 3 -4.34 3.13 7.68
N HIS A 4 -3.03 2.92 7.68
CA HIS A 4 -2.14 3.63 6.79
C HIS A 4 -1.73 2.78 5.59
N VAL A 5 -1.38 3.44 4.50
CA VAL A 5 -0.86 2.85 3.27
C VAL A 5 0.32 3.66 2.74
N MET A 6 1.18 3.01 1.95
CA MET A 6 2.13 3.70 1.10
C MET A 6 1.55 3.80 -0.31
N ARG A 7 1.32 5.01 -0.81
CA ARG A 7 0.70 5.27 -2.12
C ARG A 7 1.70 5.86 -3.10
N ILE A 8 1.52 5.53 -4.38
CA ILE A 8 2.27 6.04 -5.52
C ILE A 8 1.26 6.72 -6.44
N HIS A 9 1.27 8.04 -6.53
CA HIS A 9 0.40 8.80 -7.45
C HIS A 9 1.07 9.13 -8.79
N ALA A 10 2.40 9.15 -8.81
CA ALA A 10 3.22 9.41 -9.98
C ALA A 10 4.47 8.53 -9.95
N THR A 11 5.04 8.26 -11.13
CA THR A 11 6.30 7.51 -11.19
C THR A 11 7.48 8.39 -10.82
N GLY A 12 8.51 7.81 -10.18
CA GLY A 12 9.71 8.55 -9.80
C GLY A 12 10.65 7.83 -8.85
N GLY A 13 11.53 8.60 -8.20
CA GLY A 13 12.40 8.12 -7.13
C GLY A 13 11.61 7.87 -5.84
N PRO A 14 12.29 7.52 -4.73
CA PRO A 14 11.62 7.23 -3.45
C PRO A 14 10.71 8.37 -2.93
N GLU A 15 10.97 9.60 -3.35
CA GLU A 15 10.22 10.80 -2.99
C GLU A 15 8.73 10.80 -3.40
N VAL A 16 8.33 9.91 -4.33
CA VAL A 16 6.92 9.78 -4.76
C VAL A 16 6.09 8.86 -3.86
N LEU A 17 6.71 8.25 -2.84
CA LEU A 17 6.04 7.38 -1.88
C LEU A 17 5.37 8.25 -0.79
N GLU A 18 4.05 8.20 -0.74
CA GLU A 18 3.25 8.99 0.20
C GLU A 18 2.61 8.10 1.27
N TRP A 19 2.80 8.47 2.54
CA TRP A 19 2.18 7.79 3.68
C TRP A 19 0.81 8.41 3.97
N GLU A 20 -0.25 7.64 3.75
CA GLU A 20 -1.62 8.15 3.82
C GLU A 20 -2.47 7.34 4.77
N GLU A 21 -3.37 8.01 5.49
CA GLU A 21 -4.46 7.35 6.23
C GLU A 21 -5.64 7.06 5.30
N VAL A 22 -6.21 5.87 5.41
CA VAL A 22 -7.35 5.40 4.62
C VAL A 22 -8.35 4.66 5.49
N GLU A 23 -9.63 4.71 5.11
CA GLU A 23 -10.63 3.82 5.68
C GLU A 23 -10.55 2.43 5.04
N VAL A 24 -10.50 1.39 5.88
CA VAL A 24 -10.58 0.00 5.42
C VAL A 24 -12.06 -0.45 5.41
N PRO A 25 -12.64 -0.78 4.25
CA PRO A 25 -14.02 -1.24 4.16
C PRO A 25 -14.18 -2.65 4.75
N ALA A 26 -15.43 -3.01 5.07
CA ALA A 26 -15.76 -4.38 5.44
C ALA A 26 -15.52 -5.35 4.25
N PRO A 27 -15.09 -6.59 4.49
CA PRO A 27 -14.86 -7.56 3.42
C PRO A 27 -16.19 -7.99 2.78
N GLY A 28 -16.17 -8.24 1.47
CA GLY A 28 -17.29 -8.86 0.76
C GLY A 28 -17.41 -10.37 1.02
N PRO A 29 -18.43 -11.04 0.45
CA PRO A 29 -18.59 -12.49 0.57
C PRO A 29 -17.37 -13.24 0.04
N GLY A 30 -16.72 -14.04 0.91
CA GLY A 30 -15.53 -14.82 0.56
C GLY A 30 -14.20 -14.08 0.73
N GLU A 31 -14.22 -12.81 1.15
CA GLU A 31 -13.02 -12.02 1.43
C GLU A 31 -12.71 -11.98 2.93
N VAL A 32 -11.48 -11.59 3.27
CA VAL A 32 -11.04 -11.35 4.65
C VAL A 32 -10.26 -10.04 4.73
N VAL A 33 -10.35 -9.36 5.87
CA VAL A 33 -9.46 -8.24 6.21
C VAL A 33 -8.28 -8.77 6.99
N VAL A 34 -7.07 -8.46 6.54
CA VAL A 34 -5.82 -8.87 7.19
C VAL A 34 -5.16 -7.66 7.82
N ALA A 35 -4.95 -7.72 9.14
CA ALA A 35 -4.12 -6.76 9.84
C ALA A 35 -2.64 -7.15 9.69
N GLN A 36 -1.90 -6.42 8.86
CA GLN A 36 -0.48 -6.69 8.63
C GLN A 36 0.36 -6.30 9.86
N THR A 37 1.17 -7.24 10.36
CA THR A 37 2.15 -6.99 11.44
C THR A 37 3.57 -6.75 10.90
N ALA A 38 3.83 -7.17 9.66
CA ALA A 38 5.06 -6.96 8.93
C ALA A 38 4.78 -6.91 7.43
N ILE A 39 5.62 -6.19 6.68
CA ILE A 39 5.53 -6.04 5.22
C ILE A 39 6.91 -6.30 4.63
N GLY A 40 6.99 -7.21 3.65
CA GLY A 40 8.22 -7.50 2.92
C GLY A 40 8.40 -6.51 1.77
N LEU A 41 9.64 -6.07 1.55
CA LEU A 41 10.02 -5.27 0.38
C LEU A 41 10.79 -6.15 -0.60
N ASN A 42 10.50 -5.98 -1.88
CA ASN A 42 11.12 -6.70 -2.98
C ASN A 42 11.64 -5.70 -4.02
N PHE A 43 12.64 -6.11 -4.81
CA PHE A 43 13.17 -5.25 -5.87
C PHE A 43 12.13 -4.86 -6.92
N ILE A 44 11.08 -5.68 -7.10
CA ILE A 44 9.95 -5.39 -7.99
C ILE A 44 9.21 -4.10 -7.62
N ASP A 45 9.23 -3.70 -6.34
CA ASP A 45 8.56 -2.48 -5.87
C ASP A 45 9.19 -1.22 -6.47
N VAL A 46 10.49 -1.28 -6.81
CA VAL A 46 11.17 -0.21 -7.53
C VAL A 46 10.59 -0.07 -8.93
N TYR A 47 10.38 -1.16 -9.65
CA TYR A 47 9.82 -1.11 -11.02
C TYR A 47 8.39 -0.55 -11.02
N HIS A 48 7.55 -0.98 -10.08
CA HIS A 48 6.21 -0.42 -9.94
C HIS A 48 6.22 1.10 -9.65
N ARG A 49 7.20 1.58 -8.88
CA ARG A 49 7.32 3.01 -8.57
C ARG A 49 7.95 3.82 -9.69
N THR A 50 8.92 3.27 -10.42
CA THR A 50 9.64 4.03 -11.47
C THR A 50 8.93 4.02 -12.82
N GLY A 51 8.01 3.07 -13.05
CA GLY A 51 7.40 2.82 -14.36
C GLY A 51 8.23 1.85 -15.19
#